data_AF-X2H116-F1
#
_entry.id   AF-X2H116-F1
#
_cell.length_a   1.000
_cell.length_b   1.000
_cell.length_c   1.000
_cell.angle_alpha   90.00
_cell.angle_beta   90.00
_cell.angle_gamma   90.00
#
_symmetry.space_group_name_H-M   'P 1'
#
loop_
_entity.id
_entity.type
_entity.pdbx_description
1 polymer ?
#
loop_
_entity_poly.entity_id
_entity_poly.type
_entity_poly.pdbx_seq_one_letter_code
_entity_poly.pdbx_strand_id
1 'polypeptide(L)'
;MGDFIQTIMALIVVAAIFIGLATFVGLLNRLYCQRIIQLVESGKMSDEELTKSYTMAKKNQDNTMWAIFIFSIFYKYGLKLQQRVFDTYKEAMIKRNLPL
;
A
#
# COMPACT_ATOMS: atom_id res chain seq x y z
N MET A 1 41.60 -5.97 -8.03
CA MET A 1 40.50 -5.56 -8.93
C MET A 1 39.31 -6.52 -8.89
N GLY A 2 39.51 -7.85 -8.85
CA GLY A 2 38.42 -8.84 -8.78
C GLY A 2 37.45 -8.64 -7.61
N ASP A 3 37.98 -8.44 -6.40
CA ASP A 3 37.14 -8.29 -5.19
C ASP A 3 36.27 -7.02 -5.20
N PHE A 4 36.76 -5.95 -5.82
CA PHE A 4 36.01 -4.69 -5.93
C PHE A 4 34.85 -4.82 -6.92
N ILE A 5 35.08 -5.44 -8.09
CA ILE A 5 34.04 -5.71 -9.08
C ILE A 5 33.00 -6.68 -8.51
N GLN A 6 33.43 -7.72 -7.81
CA GLN A 6 32.52 -8.68 -7.17
C GLN A 6 31.66 -8.01 -6.10
N THR A 7 32.23 -7.10 -5.30
CA THR A 7 31.47 -6.32 -4.31
C THR A 7 30.43 -5.43 -4.96
N ILE A 8 30.78 -4.72 -6.04
CA ILE A 8 29.83 -3.88 -6.79
C ILE A 8 28.70 -4.74 -7.39
N MET A 9 29.01 -5.89 -7.99
CA MET A 9 27.98 -6.77 -8.53
C MET A 9 27.04 -7.29 -7.44
N ALA A 10 27.56 -7.65 -6.26
CA ALA A 10 26.73 -8.06 -5.14
C ALA A 10 25.76 -6.94 -4.70
N LEU A 11 26.23 -5.69 -4.63
CA LEU A 11 25.39 -4.54 -4.31
C LEU A 11 24.29 -4.31 -5.36
N ILE A 12 24.62 -4.46 -6.66
CA ILE A 12 23.65 -4.33 -7.75
C ILE A 12 22.56 -5.40 -7.63
N VAL A 13 22.93 -6.65 -7.37
CA VAL A 13 21.97 -7.75 -7.19
C VAL A 13 21.05 -7.49 -6.00
N VAL A 14 21.60 -7.05 -4.87
CA VAL A 14 20.82 -6.68 -3.68
C VAL A 14 19.86 -5.53 -3.98
N ALA A 15 20.33 -4.48 -4.67
CA ALA A 15 19.49 -3.36 -5.08
C ALA A 15 18.35 -3.81 -6.02
N ALA A 16 18.65 -4.68 -7.00
CA ALA A 16 17.67 -5.23 -7.92
C ALA A 16 16.59 -6.04 -7.18
N ILE A 17 16.96 -6.84 -6.18
CA ILE A 17 16.02 -7.58 -5.32
C ILE A 17 15.09 -6.61 -4.58
N PHE A 18 15.63 -5.57 -3.95
CA PHE A 18 14.81 -4.57 -3.24
C PHE A 18 13.87 -3.82 -4.18
N ILE A 19 14.33 -3.42 -5.37
CA ILE A 19 13.48 -2.77 -6.37
C ILE A 19 12.38 -3.71 -6.85
N GLY A 20 12.71 -4.98 -7.10
CA GLY A 20 11.74 -6.01 -7.50
C GLY A 20 10.66 -6.22 -6.44
N LEU A 21 11.06 -6.36 -5.18
CA LEU A 21 10.14 -6.48 -4.04
C LEU A 21 9.25 -5.24 -3.88
N ALA A 22 9.82 -4.04 -3.92
CA ALA A 22 9.06 -2.80 -3.80
C ALA A 22 8.02 -2.67 -4.94
N THR A 23 8.43 -3.01 -6.17
CA THR A 23 7.55 -3.01 -7.34
C THR A 23 6.42 -4.02 -7.19
N PHE A 24 6.73 -5.24 -6.74
CA PHE A 24 5.75 -6.30 -6.50
C PHE A 24 4.72 -5.88 -5.43
N VAL A 25 5.17 -5.32 -4.32
CA VAL A 25 4.27 -4.79 -3.27
C VAL A 25 3.39 -3.66 -3.81
N GLY A 26 3.95 -2.76 -4.61
CA GLY A 26 3.18 -1.70 -5.27
C GLY A 26 2.08 -2.24 -6.19
N LEU A 27 2.38 -3.31 -6.94
CA LEU A 27 1.40 -4.02 -7.78
C LEU A 27 0.30 -4.66 -6.94
N LEU A 28 0.66 -5.36 -5.86
CA LEU A 28 -0.32 -5.94 -4.94
C LEU A 28 -1.24 -4.87 -4.33
N ASN A 29 -0.68 -3.73 -3.91
CA ASN A 29 -1.48 -2.63 -3.38
C ASN A 29 -2.44 -2.08 -4.43
N ARG A 30 -2.01 -1.99 -5.70
CA ARG A 30 -2.87 -1.58 -6.81
C ARG A 30 -4.02 -2.57 -7.04
N LEU A 31 -3.72 -3.87 -7.08
CA LEU A 31 -4.74 -4.92 -7.24
C LEU A 31 -5.72 -4.92 -6.06
N TYR A 32 -5.23 -4.68 -4.84
CA TYR A 32 -6.06 -4.55 -3.66
C TYR A 32 -7.03 -3.35 -3.76
N CYS A 33 -6.54 -2.18 -4.18
CA CYS A 33 -7.40 -1.00 -4.41
C CYS A 33 -8.46 -1.27 -5.50
N GLN A 34 -8.08 -1.92 -6.60
CA GLN A 34 -9.03 -2.31 -7.64
C GLN A 34 -10.10 -3.26 -7.12
N ARG A 35 -9.72 -4.21 -6.27
CA ARG A 35 -10.67 -5.13 -5.63
C ARG A 35 -11.64 -4.39 -4.72
N ILE A 36 -11.18 -3.41 -3.94
CA ILE A 36 -12.08 -2.57 -3.12
C ILE A 36 -13.12 -1.90 -4.02
N ILE A 37 -12.68 -1.23 -5.08
CA ILE A 37 -13.57 -0.56 -6.04
C ILE A 37 -14.60 -1.56 -6.60
N GLN A 38 -14.16 -2.73 -7.05
CA GLN A 38 -15.06 -3.75 -7.59
C GLN A 38 -16.08 -4.26 -6.57
N LEU A 39 -15.68 -4.46 -5.30
CA LEU A 39 -16.60 -4.90 -4.24
C LEU A 39 -17.65 -3.83 -3.92
N VAL A 40 -17.24 -2.57 -3.92
CA VAL A 40 -18.14 -1.43 -3.71
C VAL A 40 -19.10 -1.28 -4.88
N GLU A 41 -18.61 -1.34 -6.12
CA GLU A 41 -19.44 -1.17 -7.32
C GLU A 41 -20.38 -2.35 -7.56
N SER A 42 -19.97 -3.57 -7.22
CA SER A 42 -20.82 -4.77 -7.33
C SER A 42 -21.84 -4.91 -6.19
N GLY A 43 -21.86 -3.98 -5.22
CA GLY A 43 -22.74 -4.06 -4.05
C GLY A 43 -22.38 -5.17 -3.06
N LYS A 44 -21.25 -5.86 -3.27
CA LYS A 44 -20.79 -6.99 -2.43
C LYS A 44 -20.15 -6.56 -1.11
N MET A 45 -19.94 -5.26 -0.93
CA MET A 45 -19.53 -4.65 0.33
C MET A 45 -20.68 -3.82 0.87
N SER A 46 -21.11 -4.08 2.11
CA SER A 46 -22.15 -3.30 2.76
C SER A 46 -21.64 -1.91 3.18
N ASP A 47 -22.56 -0.98 3.46
CA ASP A 47 -22.17 0.36 3.92
C ASP A 47 -21.51 0.34 5.30
N GLU A 48 -21.89 -0.60 6.16
CA GLU A 48 -21.26 -0.82 7.46
C GLU A 48 -19.82 -1.32 7.30
N GLU A 49 -19.60 -2.32 6.43
CA GLU A 49 -18.27 -2.85 6.13
C GLU A 49 -17.37 -1.79 5.51
N LEU A 50 -17.92 -0.96 4.61
CA LEU A 50 -17.20 0.13 3.97
C LEU A 50 -16.80 1.20 4.99
N THR A 51 -17.72 1.62 5.87
CA THR A 51 -17.47 2.63 6.92
C THR A 51 -16.43 2.13 7.92
N LYS A 52 -16.52 0.87 8.34
CA LYS A 52 -15.54 0.24 9.23
C LYS A 52 -14.15 0.18 8.59
N SER A 53 -14.08 -0.22 7.33
CA SER A 53 -12.82 -0.33 6.57
C SER A 53 -12.19 1.04 6.34
N TYR A 54 -13.00 2.06 6.01
CA TYR A 54 -12.57 3.45 5.93
C TYR A 54 -12.01 3.96 7.26
N THR A 55 -12.70 3.73 8.38
CA THR A 55 -12.25 4.17 9.71
C THR A 55 -10.91 3.54 10.09
N MET A 56 -10.75 2.24 9.79
CA MET A 56 -9.48 1.54 9.99
C MET A 56 -8.37 2.09 9.09
N ALA A 57 -8.67 2.37 7.81
CA ALA A 57 -7.73 3.00 6.89
C ALA A 57 -7.32 4.40 7.35
N LYS A 58 -8.27 5.22 7.82
CA LYS A 58 -8.04 6.57 8.38
C LYS A 58 -7.09 6.55 9.58
N LYS A 59 -7.24 5.56 10.47
CA LYS A 59 -6.32 5.39 11.61
C LYS A 59 -4.90 5.01 11.17
N ASN A 60 -4.78 4.25 10.08
CA ASN A 60 -3.51 3.68 9.65
C ASN A 60 -2.77 4.51 8.60
N GLN A 61 -3.42 5.45 7.91
CA GLN A 61 -2.82 6.23 6.82
C GLN A 61 -1.54 6.98 7.25
N ASP A 62 -1.51 7.48 8.49
CA ASP A 62 -0.43 8.29 9.06
C ASP A 62 0.39 7.50 10.10
N ASN A 63 0.13 6.20 10.25
CA ASN A 63 0.77 5.37 11.27
C ASN A 63 2.21 5.03 10.86
N THR A 64 3.08 6.01 11.06
CA THR A 64 4.50 5.95 10.73
C THR A 64 5.21 4.84 11.49
N MET A 65 4.83 4.59 12.75
CA MET A 65 5.42 3.52 13.55
C MET A 65 5.18 2.13 12.93
N TRP A 66 3.94 1.89 12.47
CA TRP A 66 3.59 0.65 11.78
C TRP A 66 4.27 0.53 10.40
N ALA A 67 4.37 1.65 9.67
CA ALA A 67 5.08 1.69 8.40
C ALA A 67 6.58 1.41 8.55
N ILE A 68 7.23 1.92 9.61
CA ILE A 68 8.62 1.61 9.94
C ILE A 68 8.78 0.14 10.29
N PHE A 69 7.87 -0.43 11.08
CA PHE A 69 7.94 -1.85 11.46
C PHE A 69 7.83 -2.79 10.25
N ILE A 70 6.89 -2.53 9.33
CA ILE A 70 6.67 -3.41 8.17
C ILE A 70 7.64 -3.14 7.03
N PHE A 71 7.84 -1.87 6.66
CA PHE A 71 8.60 -1.50 5.47
C PHE A 71 10.02 -1.05 5.76
N SER A 72 10.41 -0.94 7.04
CA SER A 72 11.77 -0.58 7.48
C SER A 72 12.28 0.67 6.78
N ILE A 73 13.41 0.59 6.08
CA ILE A 73 14.01 1.71 5.34
C ILE A 73 13.09 2.27 4.23
N PHE A 74 12.11 1.48 3.79
CA PHE A 74 11.09 1.87 2.80
C PHE A 74 9.81 2.40 3.44
N TYR A 75 9.80 2.80 4.72
CA TYR A 75 8.59 3.27 5.41
C TYR A 75 7.86 4.40 4.66
N LYS A 76 8.59 5.34 4.04
CA LYS A 76 7.97 6.41 3.23
C LYS A 76 7.20 5.87 2.03
N TYR A 77 7.70 4.79 1.42
CA TYR A 77 6.99 4.10 0.36
C TYR A 77 5.74 3.39 0.92
N GLY A 78 5.87 2.72 2.06
CA GLY A 78 4.76 2.11 2.78
C GLY A 78 3.63 3.09 3.12
N LEU A 79 3.96 4.26 3.65
CA LEU A 79 3.00 5.34 3.94
C LEU A 79 2.26 5.79 2.67
N LYS A 80 2.96 5.92 1.53
CA LYS A 80 2.30 6.24 0.25
C LYS A 80 1.31 5.16 -0.19
N LEU A 81 1.62 3.88 0.06
CA LEU A 81 0.71 2.78 -0.24
C LEU A 81 -0.53 2.79 0.67
N GLN A 82 -0.33 3.03 1.96
CA GLN A 82 -1.41 3.18 2.94
C GLN A 82 -2.32 4.36 2.60
N GLN A 83 -1.74 5.51 2.24
CA GLN A 83 -2.49 6.68 1.79
C GLN A 83 -3.36 6.36 0.57
N ARG A 84 -2.82 5.66 -0.44
CA ARG A 84 -3.59 5.25 -1.62
C ARG A 84 -4.80 4.38 -1.27
N VAL A 85 -4.64 3.47 -0.31
CA VAL A 85 -5.75 2.62 0.17
C VAL A 85 -6.80 3.47 0.87
N PHE A 86 -6.38 4.40 1.72
CA PHE A 86 -7.29 5.34 2.36
C PHE A 86 -8.06 6.19 1.35
N ASP A 87 -7.38 6.77 0.37
CA ASP A 87 -8.00 7.58 -0.69
C ASP A 87 -9.04 6.76 -1.47
N THR A 88 -8.73 5.47 -1.75
CA THR A 88 -9.67 4.56 -2.41
C THR A 88 -10.95 4.34 -1.59
N TYR A 89 -10.82 4.12 -0.28
CA TYR A 89 -11.99 4.00 0.61
C TYR A 89 -12.76 5.32 0.74
N LYS A 90 -12.06 6.45 0.80
CA LYS A 90 -12.66 7.78 0.86
C LYS A 90 -13.50 8.06 -0.39
N GLU A 91 -12.98 7.77 -1.58
CA GLU A 91 -13.72 7.89 -2.84
C GLU A 91 -14.96 6.97 -2.86
N ALA A 92 -14.83 5.74 -2.38
CA ALA A 92 -15.95 4.81 -2.27
C ALA A 92 -17.06 5.31 -1.33
N MET A 93 -16.69 5.88 -0.18
CA MET A 93 -17.62 6.52 0.77
C MET A 93 -18.36 7.70 0.12
N ILE A 94 -17.63 8.56 -0.62
CA ILE A 94 -18.21 9.70 -1.34
C ILE A 94 -19.20 9.22 -2.41
N LYS A 95 -18.84 8.19 -3.20
CA LYS A 95 -19.72 7.62 -4.25
C LYS A 95 -21.06 7.13 -3.68
N ARG A 96 -21.07 6.61 -2.45
CA ARG A 96 -22.28 6.11 -1.77
C ARG A 96 -22.95 7.15 -0.86
N ASN A 97 -22.46 8.39 -0.85
CA ASN A 97 -22.97 9.48 -0.01
C ASN A 97 -22.96 9.13 1.50
N LEU A 98 -21.94 8.42 1.96
CA LEU A 98 -21.75 7.99 3.35
C LEU A 98 -20.94 9.03 4.16
N PRO A 99 -21.11 9.10 5.50
CA PRO A 99 -20.41 10.08 6.35
C PRO A 99 -18.89 9.80 6.47
N LEU A 100 -18.06 10.85 6.37
CA LEU A 100 -16.57 10.79 6.33
C LEU A 100 -15.87 11.17 7.65
#